data_AF-A0A1D2SCT7-F1
#
_entry.id   AF-A0A1D2SCT7-F1
#
_cell.length_a   1.000
_cell.length_b   1.000
_cell.length_c   1.000
_cell.angle_alpha   90.00
_cell.angle_beta   90.00
_cell.angle_gamma   90.00
#
_symmetry.space_group_name_H-M   'P 1'
#
loop_
_entity.id
_entity.type
_entity.pdbx_description
1 polymer ?
#
loop_
_entity_poly.entity_id
_entity_poly.type
_entity_poly.pdbx_seq_one_letter_code
_entity_poly.pdbx_strand_id
1 'polypeptide(L)'
;MNRALPQEVLDQIELEHQHFAVAPQAFFEAWKRGVHIAGAEWFGDGTREGLQRATTKWDLRPKLLMLNDALGVLSSGQRMFLSAMVSFYNAREGGAMLKRCGFE
;
A
#
# COMPACT_ATOMS: atom_id res chain seq x y z
N MET A 1 -12.70 -20.51 39.76
CA MET A 1 -13.19 -19.12 39.78
C MET A 1 -12.98 -18.52 38.39
N ASN A 2 -14.04 -18.38 37.59
CA ASN A 2 -13.97 -17.64 36.33
C ASN A 2 -14.00 -16.14 36.68
N ARG A 3 -12.86 -15.45 36.55
CA ARG A 3 -12.87 -13.98 36.60
C ARG A 3 -13.40 -13.50 35.26
N ALA A 4 -14.59 -12.90 35.25
CA ALA A 4 -15.09 -12.18 34.09
C ALA A 4 -14.07 -11.08 33.71
N LEU A 5 -13.87 -10.88 32.40
CA LEU A 5 -13.02 -9.80 31.91
C LEU A 5 -13.61 -8.44 32.34
N PRO A 6 -12.78 -7.45 32.68
CA PRO A 6 -13.25 -6.09 32.92
C PRO A 6 -13.98 -5.54 31.69
N GLN A 7 -15.03 -4.73 31.90
CA GLN A 7 -15.83 -4.15 30.82
C GLN A 7 -14.97 -3.37 29.81
N GLU A 8 -13.99 -2.60 30.29
CA GLU A 8 -13.05 -1.85 29.45
C GLU A 8 -12.29 -2.73 28.44
N VAL A 9 -11.94 -3.96 28.84
CA VAL A 9 -11.25 -4.91 27.97
C VAL A 9 -12.21 -5.46 26.91
N LEU A 10 -13.46 -5.70 27.27
CA LEU A 10 -14.49 -6.14 26.32
C LEU A 10 -14.79 -5.05 25.29
N ASP A 11 -14.89 -3.80 25.72
CA ASP A 11 -15.12 -2.65 24.84
C ASP A 11 -13.95 -2.45 23.86
N GLN A 12 -12.70 -2.62 24.33
CA GLN A 12 -11.51 -2.56 23.47
C GLN A 12 -11.50 -3.66 22.40
N ILE A 13 -11.89 -4.88 22.77
CA ILE A 13 -12.00 -6.01 21.84
C ILE A 13 -13.04 -5.72 20.74
N GLU A 14 -14.19 -5.18 21.11
CA GLU A 14 -15.24 -4.81 20.15
C GLU A 14 -14.77 -3.70 19.20
N LEU A 15 -14.09 -2.67 19.72
CA LEU A 15 -13.50 -1.60 18.91
C LEU A 15 -12.46 -2.15 17.91
N GLU A 16 -11.60 -3.07 18.35
CA GLU A 16 -10.62 -3.71 17.47
C GLU A 16 -11.30 -4.56 16.39
N HIS A 17 -12.32 -5.33 16.75
CA HIS A 17 -13.09 -6.10 15.77
C HIS A 17 -13.72 -5.22 14.70
N GLN A 18 -14.34 -4.10 15.09
CA GLN A 18 -14.90 -3.13 14.16
C GLN A 18 -13.82 -2.52 13.26
N HIS A 19 -12.68 -2.14 13.84
CA HIS A 19 -11.55 -1.60 13.08
C HIS A 19 -11.04 -2.61 12.03
N PHE A 20 -10.75 -3.85 12.43
CA PHE A 20 -10.22 -4.87 11.54
C PHE A 20 -11.23 -5.36 10.49
N ALA A 21 -12.53 -5.24 10.75
CA ALA A 21 -13.57 -5.50 9.76
C ALA A 21 -13.53 -4.49 8.59
N VAL A 22 -13.21 -3.22 8.86
CA VAL A 22 -13.20 -2.16 7.83
C VAL A 22 -11.81 -1.85 7.26
N ALA A 23 -10.74 -2.17 8.01
CA ALA A 23 -9.36 -1.84 7.66
C ALA A 23 -8.92 -2.37 6.27
N PRO A 24 -9.25 -3.60 5.84
CA PRO A 24 -8.87 -4.07 4.51
C PRO A 24 -9.43 -3.23 3.36
N GLN A 25 -10.70 -2.83 3.45
CA GLN A 25 -11.33 -1.99 2.43
C GLN A 25 -10.75 -0.58 2.47
N ALA A 26 -10.61 0.01 3.66
CA ALA A 26 -10.01 1.34 3.81
C ALA A 26 -8.58 1.39 3.25
N PHE A 27 -7.78 0.36 3.53
CA PHE A 27 -6.45 0.21 2.96
C PHE A 27 -6.51 0.10 1.43
N PHE A 28 -7.40 -0.72 0.88
CA PHE A 28 -7.51 -0.89 -0.57
C PHE A 28 -7.91 0.41 -1.27
N GLU A 29 -8.85 1.18 -0.74
CA GLU A 29 -9.23 2.48 -1.30
C GLU A 29 -8.07 3.48 -1.26
N ALA A 30 -7.33 3.53 -0.14
CA ALA A 30 -6.13 4.35 -0.02
C ALA A 30 -5.04 3.92 -1.02
N TRP A 31 -4.82 2.62 -1.17
CA TRP A 31 -3.91 2.02 -2.14
C TRP A 31 -4.29 2.41 -3.58
N LYS A 32 -5.55 2.22 -3.95
CA LYS A 32 -6.09 2.53 -5.28
C LYS A 32 -5.95 4.03 -5.60
N ARG A 33 -6.21 4.90 -4.63
CA ARG A 33 -5.95 6.34 -4.74
C ARG A 33 -4.47 6.66 -4.91
N GLY A 34 -3.59 5.98 -4.17
CA GLY A 34 -2.14 6.12 -4.31
C GLY A 34 -1.66 5.77 -5.72
N VAL A 35 -2.17 4.67 -6.29
CA VAL A 35 -1.90 4.27 -7.68
C VAL A 35 -2.41 5.31 -8.68
N HIS A 36 -3.60 5.87 -8.44
CA HIS A 36 -4.13 6.94 -9.28
C HIS A 36 -3.22 8.19 -9.31
N ILE A 37 -2.66 8.58 -8.16
CA ILE A 37 -1.72 9.70 -8.06
C ILE A 37 -0.37 9.37 -8.72
N ALA A 38 0.13 8.15 -8.51
CA ALA A 38 1.42 7.72 -9.02
C ALA A 38 1.46 7.55 -10.54
N GLY A 39 0.33 7.13 -11.13
CA GLY A 39 0.23 6.72 -12.53
C GLY A 39 -0.05 5.23 -12.63
N ALA A 40 -1.09 4.87 -13.40
CA ALA A 40 -1.52 3.49 -13.58
C ALA A 40 -0.46 2.64 -14.28
N GLU A 41 0.40 3.25 -15.10
CA GLU A 41 1.45 2.58 -15.86
C GLU A 41 2.43 1.78 -14.99
N TRP A 42 2.62 2.22 -13.73
CA TRP A 42 3.54 1.63 -12.76
C TRP A 42 2.98 0.40 -12.02
N PHE A 43 1.69 0.10 -12.17
CA PHE A 43 0.99 -0.91 -11.39
C PHE A 43 0.11 -1.83 -12.26
N GLY A 44 -0.20 -3.02 -11.75
CA GLY A 44 -1.14 -3.95 -12.39
C GLY A 44 -0.76 -4.26 -13.84
N ASP A 45 -1.74 -4.14 -14.74
CA ASP A 45 -1.55 -4.25 -16.18
C ASP A 45 -1.00 -2.98 -16.83
N GLY A 46 -1.00 -1.84 -16.12
CA GLY A 46 -0.52 -0.55 -16.61
C GLY A 46 -1.59 0.35 -17.22
N THR A 47 -2.85 -0.06 -17.19
CA THR A 47 -3.93 0.62 -17.90
C THR A 47 -4.84 1.38 -16.93
N ARG A 48 -5.49 2.44 -17.42
CA ARG A 48 -6.48 3.17 -16.63
C ARG A 48 -7.72 2.32 -16.37
N GLU A 49 -8.09 1.48 -17.32
CA GLU A 49 -9.19 0.53 -17.24
C GLU A 49 -8.94 -0.52 -16.17
N GLY A 50 -7.71 -1.06 -16.12
CA GLY A 50 -7.25 -1.99 -15.08
C GLY A 50 -7.31 -1.35 -13.69
N LEU A 51 -6.86 -0.09 -13.57
CA LEU A 51 -7.02 0.69 -12.34
C LEU A 51 -8.49 0.81 -11.92
N GLN A 52 -9.40 1.15 -12.83
CA GLN A 52 -10.82 1.31 -12.50
C GLN A 52 -11.45 -0.01 -12.04
N ARG A 53 -11.15 -1.11 -12.74
CA ARG A 53 -11.74 -2.44 -12.49
C ARG A 53 -11.13 -3.18 -11.31
N ALA A 54 -9.98 -2.74 -10.79
CA ALA A 54 -9.33 -3.38 -9.65
C ALA A 54 -10.29 -3.47 -8.46
N THR A 55 -10.32 -4.65 -7.85
CA THR A 55 -11.15 -5.03 -6.70
C THR A 55 -10.32 -5.35 -5.46
N THR A 56 -9.01 -5.57 -5.65
CA THR A 56 -8.08 -5.83 -4.56
C THR A 56 -6.72 -5.21 -4.83
N LYS A 57 -5.92 -5.00 -3.79
CA LYS A 57 -4.55 -4.45 -3.90
C LYS A 57 -3.66 -5.28 -4.82
N TRP A 58 -3.95 -6.58 -4.96
CA TRP A 58 -3.18 -7.51 -5.79
C TRP A 58 -3.32 -7.24 -7.29
N ASP A 59 -4.49 -6.73 -7.72
CA ASP A 59 -4.74 -6.30 -9.11
C ASP A 59 -3.83 -5.13 -9.49
N LEU A 60 -3.41 -4.35 -8.49
CA LEU A 60 -2.58 -3.17 -8.62
C LEU A 60 -1.18 -3.40 -8.05
N ARG A 61 -0.61 -4.59 -8.27
CA ARG A 61 0.77 -4.91 -7.86
C ARG A 61 1.79 -3.96 -8.55
N PRO A 62 2.83 -3.48 -7.86
CA PRO A 62 3.86 -2.66 -8.49
C PRO A 62 4.64 -3.42 -9.58
N LYS A 63 4.95 -2.75 -10.69
CA LYS A 63 5.80 -3.28 -11.78
C LYS A 63 7.27 -3.06 -11.44
N LEU A 64 7.81 -3.86 -10.52
CA LEU A 64 9.14 -3.65 -9.93
C LEU A 64 10.28 -3.51 -10.95
N LEU A 65 10.27 -4.31 -12.02
CA LEU A 65 11.29 -4.22 -13.07
C LEU A 65 11.29 -2.84 -13.73
N MET A 66 10.14 -2.43 -14.24
CA MET A 66 9.95 -1.14 -14.90
C MET A 66 10.20 0.05 -13.95
N LEU A 67 9.76 -0.07 -12.70
CA LEU A 67 10.02 0.94 -11.66
C LEU A 67 11.51 1.12 -11.40
N ASN A 68 12.26 0.01 -11.24
CA ASN A 68 13.69 0.04 -10.97
C ASN A 68 14.50 0.66 -12.11
N ASP A 69 14.08 0.44 -13.36
CA ASP A 69 14.72 1.02 -14.54
C ASP A 69 14.42 2.53 -14.65
N ALA A 70 13.21 2.94 -14.26
CA ALA A 70 12.78 4.34 -14.32
C ALA A 70 13.37 5.23 -13.22
N LEU A 71 13.89 4.67 -12.12
CA LEU A 71 14.40 5.47 -10.99
C LEU A 71 15.42 6.54 -11.42
N GLY A 72 16.27 6.26 -12.43
CA GLY A 72 17.29 7.22 -12.88
C GLY A 72 16.75 8.50 -13.53
N VAL A 73 15.51 8.48 -14.03
CA VAL A 73 14.92 9.61 -14.79
C VAL A 73 13.77 10.29 -14.04
N LEU A 74 13.31 9.71 -12.94
CA LEU A 74 12.23 10.25 -12.11
C LEU A 74 12.73 11.37 -11.18
N SER A 75 11.87 12.36 -10.96
CA SER A 75 12.13 13.39 -9.95
C SER A 75 12.30 12.77 -8.56
N SER A 76 12.97 13.50 -7.66
CA SER A 76 13.18 13.06 -6.27
C SER A 76 11.86 12.71 -5.56
N GLY A 77 10.83 13.55 -5.73
CA GLY A 77 9.51 13.31 -5.14
C GLY A 77 8.80 12.07 -5.70
N GLN A 78 8.87 11.85 -7.02
CA GLN A 78 8.31 10.63 -7.64
C GLN A 78 9.01 9.38 -7.14
N ARG A 79 10.35 9.40 -7.06
CA ARG A 79 11.14 8.30 -6.51
C ARG A 79 10.75 7.96 -5.07
N MET A 80 10.63 8.98 -4.22
CA MET A 80 10.19 8.80 -2.83
C MET A 80 8.80 8.19 -2.77
N PHE A 81 7.84 8.76 -3.48
CA PHE A 81 6.45 8.34 -3.43
C PHE A 81 6.26 6.90 -3.95
N LEU A 82 6.86 6.57 -5.10
CA LEU A 82 6.79 5.22 -5.66
C LEU A 82 7.48 4.19 -4.78
N SER A 83 8.64 4.53 -4.21
CA SER A 83 9.35 3.61 -3.30
C SER A 83 8.56 3.37 -2.01
N ALA A 84 7.90 4.40 -1.46
CA ALA A 84 7.00 4.27 -0.31
C ALA A 84 5.79 3.39 -0.63
N MET A 85 5.14 3.58 -1.79
CA MET A 85 4.07 2.72 -2.27
C MET A 85 4.53 1.26 -2.37
N VAL A 86 5.71 1.01 -2.95
CA VAL A 86 6.27 -0.35 -3.02
C VAL A 86 6.50 -0.93 -1.63
N SER A 87 6.94 -0.16 -0.64
CA SER A 87 7.15 -0.64 0.74
C SER A 87 5.87 -1.16 1.40
N PHE A 88 4.72 -0.53 1.14
CA PHE A 88 3.42 -1.02 1.66
C PHE A 88 2.98 -2.34 1.00
N TYR A 89 3.44 -2.62 -0.21
CA TYR A 89 3.18 -3.89 -0.90
C TYR A 89 4.20 -4.97 -0.52
N ASN A 90 5.48 -4.60 -0.52
CA ASN A 90 6.62 -5.42 -0.17
C ASN A 90 7.71 -4.56 0.49
N ALA A 91 7.78 -4.63 1.82
CA ALA A 91 8.68 -3.82 2.63
C ALA A 91 10.16 -3.99 2.26
N ARG A 92 10.56 -5.20 1.82
CA ARG A 92 11.95 -5.48 1.45
C ARG A 92 12.34 -4.77 0.15
N GLU A 93 11.52 -4.92 -0.89
CA GLU A 93 11.80 -4.31 -2.19
C GLU A 93 11.68 -2.77 -2.12
N GLY A 94 10.66 -2.27 -1.43
CA GLY A 94 10.48 -0.82 -1.25
C GLY A 94 11.58 -0.18 -0.42
N GLY A 95 12.05 -0.87 0.64
CA GLY A 95 13.21 -0.43 1.41
C GLY A 95 14.49 -0.40 0.58
N ALA A 96 14.71 -1.38 -0.30
CA ALA A 96 15.84 -1.36 -1.24
C ALA A 96 15.72 -0.20 -2.24
N MET A 97 14.53 0.09 -2.75
CA MET A 97 14.29 1.22 -3.65
C MET A 97 14.54 2.57 -2.96
N LEU A 98 14.06 2.77 -1.73
CA LEU A 98 14.29 3.99 -0.94
C LEU A 98 15.79 4.26 -0.78
N LYS A 99 16.57 3.26 -0.36
CA LYS A 99 18.03 3.37 -0.22
C LYS A 99 18.71 3.75 -1.53
N ARG A 100 18.33 3.13 -2.65
CA ARG A 100 18.86 3.47 -3.99
C ARG A 100 18.53 4.91 -4.40
N CYS A 101 17.45 5.48 -3.87
CA CYS A 101 17.06 6.86 -4.12
C CYS A 101 17.73 7.86 -3.16
N GLY A 102 18.49 7.38 -2.17
CA GLY A 102 19.14 8.21 -1.15
C GLY A 102 18.24 8.56 0.04
N PHE A 103 17.19 7.77 0.29
CA PHE A 103 16.31 7.92 1.45
C PHE A 103 16.57 6.79 2.46
N GLU A 104 16.59 7.12 3.75
CA GLU A 104 16.83 6.20 4.88
C GLU A 104 15.61 6.10 5.80
#